data_AF-A0A1E7KGV5-F1
#
_entry.id   AF-A0A1E7KGV5-F1
#
_cell.length_a   1.000
_cell.length_b   1.000
_cell.length_c   1.000
_cell.angle_alpha   90.00
_cell.angle_beta   90.00
_cell.angle_gamma   90.00
#
_symmetry.space_group_name_H-M   'P 1'
#
loop_
_entity.id
_entity.type
_entity.pdbx_description
1 polymer ?
#
loop_
_entity_poly.entity_id
_entity_poly.type
_entity_poly.pdbx_seq_one_letter_code
_entity_poly.pdbx_strand_id
1 'polypeptide(L)'
;AWPRSRAVVAARAAGLAPPPQSVYPDVADAEGLARSCAEGRSLGFLGRTAIHPCQLDAIVRAYLPTREEIEAAEEVMAATAANGTGALALPDGRFVDAAIVAGARRTLALARRRR
;
A
#
# COMPACT_ATOMS: atom_id res chain seq x y z
N ALA A 1 4.19 -13.87 11.80
CA ALA A 1 4.11 -13.34 10.42
C ALA A 1 3.43 -14.30 9.45
N TRP A 2 3.88 -15.56 9.33
CA TRP A 2 3.42 -16.55 8.34
C TRP A 2 1.90 -16.62 8.06
N PRO A 3 1.00 -16.77 9.05
CA PRO A 3 -0.43 -16.91 8.77
C PRO A 3 -1.04 -15.63 8.15
N ARG A 4 -0.54 -14.46 8.54
CA ARG A 4 -0.99 -13.17 8.02
C ARG A 4 -0.61 -13.02 6.54
N SER A 5 0.65 -13.31 6.20
CA SER A 5 1.14 -13.24 4.82
C SER A 5 0.43 -14.24 3.91
N ARG A 6 0.16 -15.47 4.40
CA ARG A 6 -0.57 -16.49 3.64
C ARG A 6 -1.98 -16.04 3.24
N ALA A 7 -2.70 -15.35 4.13
CA ALA A 7 -4.03 -14.82 3.81
C ALA A 7 -3.99 -13.77 2.69
N VAL A 8 -3.02 -12.85 2.74
CA VAL A 8 -2.84 -11.82 1.70
C VAL A 8 -2.49 -12.46 0.35
N VAL A 9 -1.54 -13.39 0.34
CA VAL A 9 -1.13 -14.10 -0.89
C VAL A 9 -2.29 -14.91 -1.48
N ALA A 10 -3.05 -15.62 -0.64
CA ALA A 10 -4.21 -16.38 -1.09
C ALA A 10 -5.29 -15.48 -1.70
N ALA A 11 -5.60 -14.35 -1.07
CA ALA A 11 -6.55 -13.37 -1.61
C ALA A 11 -6.09 -12.84 -2.99
N ARG A 12 -4.79 -12.51 -3.13
CA ARG A 12 -4.22 -12.06 -4.40
C ARG A 12 -4.28 -13.14 -5.48
N ALA A 13 -3.91 -14.38 -5.16
CA ALA A 13 -3.98 -15.50 -6.10
C ALA A 13 -5.40 -15.78 -6.58
N ALA A 14 -6.40 -15.56 -5.72
CA ALA A 14 -7.82 -15.70 -6.05
C ALA A 14 -8.43 -14.47 -6.75
N GLY A 15 -7.66 -13.42 -7.04
CA GLY A 15 -8.19 -12.18 -7.62
C GLY A 15 -9.09 -11.36 -6.68
N LEU A 16 -9.05 -11.64 -5.38
CA LEU A 16 -9.85 -10.94 -4.37
C LEU A 16 -9.18 -9.64 -3.93
N ALA A 17 -9.99 -8.75 -3.34
CA ALA A 17 -9.47 -7.57 -2.66
C ALA A 17 -8.56 -7.99 -1.49
N PRO A 18 -7.48 -7.24 -1.20
CA PRO A 18 -6.65 -7.55 -0.05
C PRO A 18 -7.48 -7.44 1.24
N PRO A 19 -7.33 -8.40 2.16
CA PRO A 19 -8.08 -8.36 3.41
C PRO A 19 -7.66 -7.14 4.26
N PRO A 20 -8.54 -6.69 5.19
CA PRO A 20 -8.12 -5.84 6.28
C PRO A 20 -7.35 -6.66 7.34
N GLN A 21 -6.42 -6.01 8.03
CA GLN A 21 -5.77 -6.55 9.21
C GLN A 21 -6.76 -6.57 10.38
N SER A 22 -6.63 -7.57 11.25
CA SER A 22 -7.44 -7.69 12.46
C SER A 22 -7.25 -6.49 13.41
N VAL A 23 -8.18 -6.37 14.35
CA VAL A 23 -8.24 -5.32 15.37
C VAL A 23 -6.94 -5.20 16.16
N TYR A 24 -6.68 -4.00 16.67
CA TYR A 24 -5.64 -3.75 17.67
C TYR A 24 -6.34 -3.49 19.02
N PRO A 25 -6.21 -4.38 20.01
CA PRO A 25 -7.04 -4.33 21.22
C PRO A 25 -6.71 -3.17 22.17
N ASP A 26 -5.44 -2.76 22.24
CA ASP A 26 -5.04 -1.67 23.12
C ASP A 26 -5.42 -0.33 22.48
N VAL A 27 -6.53 0.24 22.95
CA VAL A 27 -7.11 1.48 22.41
C VAL A 27 -6.26 2.71 22.77
N ALA A 28 -5.49 2.65 23.86
CA ALA A 28 -4.67 3.76 24.32
C ALA A 28 -3.29 3.78 23.65
N ASP A 29 -2.77 2.63 23.21
CA ASP A 29 -1.47 2.53 22.53
C ASP A 29 -1.55 2.89 21.04
N ALA A 30 -1.60 4.20 20.76
CA ALA A 30 -1.60 4.73 19.41
C ALA A 30 -0.29 4.44 18.64
N GLU A 31 0.85 4.37 19.33
CA GLU A 31 2.15 4.13 18.71
C GLU A 31 2.30 2.66 18.30
N GLY A 32 1.93 1.73 19.19
CA GLY A 32 1.88 0.31 18.89
C GLY A 32 0.89 -0.03 17.78
N LEU A 33 -0.27 0.64 17.75
CA LEU A 33 -1.21 0.56 16.64
C LEU A 33 -0.52 0.98 15.32
N ALA A 34 0.15 2.14 15.29
CA ALA A 34 0.80 2.65 14.09
C ALA A 34 1.90 1.71 13.58
N ARG A 35 2.79 1.22 14.45
CA ARG A 35 3.82 0.23 14.10
C ARG A 35 3.19 -1.05 13.55
N SER A 36 2.16 -1.58 14.21
CA SER A 36 1.49 -2.80 13.78
C SER A 36 0.75 -2.63 12.43
N CYS A 37 0.24 -1.42 12.14
CA CYS A 37 -0.34 -1.10 10.84
C CYS A 37 0.74 -1.04 9.75
N ALA A 38 1.91 -0.43 10.03
CA ALA A 38 3.02 -0.38 9.08
C ALA A 38 3.52 -1.80 8.71
N GLU A 39 3.62 -2.69 9.69
CA GLU A 39 3.91 -4.12 9.46
C GLU A 39 2.80 -4.79 8.63
N GLY A 40 1.53 -4.48 8.88
CA GLY A 40 0.42 -4.99 8.08
C GLY A 40 0.50 -4.53 6.63
N ARG A 41 0.78 -3.24 6.41
CA ARG A 41 0.95 -2.66 5.08
C ARG A 41 2.09 -3.32 4.32
N SER A 42 3.24 -3.58 4.96
CA SER A 42 4.37 -4.26 4.30
C SER A 42 4.07 -5.72 3.93
N LEU A 43 3.16 -6.38 4.64
CA LEU A 43 2.65 -7.71 4.28
C LEU A 43 1.60 -7.68 3.15
N GLY A 44 1.11 -6.50 2.77
CA GLY A 44 0.14 -6.31 1.69
C GLY A 44 -1.34 -6.24 2.12
N PHE A 45 -1.61 -6.03 3.42
CA PHE A 45 -2.96 -5.64 3.86
C PHE A 45 -3.32 -4.25 3.31
N LEU A 46 -4.61 -4.00 3.05
CA LEU A 46 -5.09 -2.71 2.53
C LEU A 46 -5.58 -1.74 3.63
N GLY A 47 -5.79 -2.25 4.83
CA GLY A 47 -6.32 -1.48 5.95
C GLY A 47 -6.34 -2.30 7.22
N ARG A 48 -7.01 -1.78 8.26
CA ARG A 48 -7.24 -2.46 9.53
C ARG A 48 -8.66 -2.18 10.02
N THR A 49 -9.26 -3.17 10.68
CA THR A 49 -10.51 -2.99 11.42
C THR A 49 -10.27 -2.13 12.66
N ALA A 50 -10.96 -1.00 12.77
CA ALA A 50 -10.98 -0.15 13.96
C ALA A 50 -12.08 -0.60 14.94
N ILE A 51 -11.78 -0.57 16.24
CA ILE A 51 -12.77 -0.85 17.30
C ILE A 51 -13.14 0.39 18.11
N HIS A 52 -12.41 1.49 17.92
CA HIS A 52 -12.68 2.77 18.56
C HIS A 52 -12.32 3.95 17.63
N PRO A 53 -13.09 5.06 17.62
CA PRO A 53 -12.83 6.20 16.74
C PRO A 53 -11.43 6.80 16.84
N CYS A 54 -10.80 6.80 18.02
CA CYS A 54 -9.43 7.33 18.19
C CYS A 54 -8.38 6.60 17.35
N GLN A 55 -8.65 5.36 16.92
CA GLN A 55 -7.74 4.56 16.11
C GLN A 55 -7.76 4.96 14.63
N LEU A 56 -8.83 5.62 14.17
CA LEU A 56 -9.05 5.94 12.75
C LEU A 56 -7.89 6.73 12.17
N ASP A 57 -7.47 7.77 12.89
CA ASP A 57 -6.39 8.66 12.48
C ASP A 57 -5.06 7.92 12.26
N ALA A 58 -4.68 7.05 13.20
CA ALA A 58 -3.46 6.24 13.10
C ALA A 58 -3.56 5.20 11.98
N ILE A 59 -4.72 4.54 11.83
CA ILE A 59 -4.95 3.54 10.76
C ILE A 59 -4.91 4.21 9.38
N VAL A 60 -5.63 5.31 9.19
CA VAL A 60 -5.68 6.05 7.92
C VAL A 60 -4.28 6.53 7.53
N ARG A 61 -3.54 7.14 8.45
CA ARG A 61 -2.16 7.59 8.19
C ARG A 61 -1.23 6.44 7.82
N ALA A 62 -1.37 5.28 8.48
CA ALA A 62 -0.49 4.14 8.24
C ALA A 62 -0.76 3.41 6.92
N TYR A 63 -1.99 3.46 6.38
CA TYR A 63 -2.38 2.73 5.17
C TYR A 63 -2.48 3.61 3.92
N LEU A 64 -2.54 4.94 4.05
CA LEU A 64 -2.45 5.84 2.90
C LEU A 64 -1.00 5.98 2.40
N PRO A 65 -0.81 6.19 1.10
CA PRO A 65 0.52 6.44 0.57
C PRO A 65 1.05 7.80 1.03
N THR A 66 2.36 7.88 1.24
CA THR A 66 3.06 9.13 1.56
C THR A 66 3.17 10.01 0.32
N ARG A 67 3.57 11.27 0.51
CA ARG A 67 3.77 12.20 -0.60
C ARG A 67 4.87 11.70 -1.54
N GLU A 68 5.94 11.18 -0.98
CA GLU A 68 7.10 10.65 -1.71
C GLU A 68 6.72 9.40 -2.53
N GLU A 69 5.89 8.52 -1.96
CA GLU A 69 5.39 7.34 -2.67
C GLU A 69 4.46 7.74 -3.84
N ILE A 70 3.68 8.81 -3.68
CA ILE A 70 2.84 9.36 -4.75
C ILE A 70 3.71 9.93 -5.86
N GLU A 71 4.70 10.76 -5.53
CA GLU A 71 5.62 11.38 -6.50
C GLU A 71 6.40 10.32 -7.30
N ALA A 72 6.94 9.31 -6.62
CA ALA A 72 7.62 8.20 -7.28
C ALA A 72 6.68 7.40 -8.21
N ALA A 73 5.41 7.24 -7.83
CA ALA A 73 4.41 6.59 -8.69
C ALA A 73 4.03 7.45 -9.91
N GLU A 74 3.94 8.78 -9.75
CA GLU A 74 3.72 9.72 -10.86
C GLU A 74 4.87 9.70 -11.86
N GLU A 75 6.12 9.67 -11.38
CA GLU A 75 7.32 9.55 -12.21
C GLU A 75 7.31 8.27 -13.07
N VAL A 76 7.03 7.12 -12.45
CA VAL A 76 6.91 5.83 -13.15
C VAL A 76 5.84 5.89 -14.26
N MET A 77 4.70 6.50 -13.97
CA MET A 77 3.61 6.64 -14.94
C MET A 77 3.96 7.59 -16.08
N ALA A 78 4.69 8.68 -15.81
CA ALA A 78 5.15 9.60 -16.84
C ALA A 78 6.19 8.95 -17.77
N ALA A 79 7.16 8.23 -17.20
CA ALA A 79 8.20 7.55 -17.96
C ALA A 79 7.65 6.46 -18.90
N THR A 80 6.61 5.75 -18.47
CA THR A 80 5.96 4.73 -19.30
C THR A 80 5.04 5.29 -20.38
N ALA A 81 4.40 6.42 -20.14
CA ALA A 81 3.62 7.11 -21.17
C ALA A 81 4.49 7.60 -22.34
N ALA A 82 5.74 7.98 -22.07
CA ALA A 82 6.67 8.49 -23.07
C ALA A 82 7.32 7.40 -23.94
N ASN A 83 7.57 6.21 -23.40
CA ASN A 83 8.42 5.18 -24.03
C ASN A 83 7.66 3.94 -24.56
N GLY A 84 6.33 3.90 -24.42
CA GLY A 84 5.50 2.80 -24.91
C GLY A 84 5.43 1.58 -23.98
N THR A 85 4.99 0.44 -24.52
CA THR A 85 4.81 -0.80 -23.75
C THR A 85 6.10 -1.61 -23.71
N GLY A 86 6.74 -1.67 -22.54
CA GLY A 86 7.96 -2.45 -22.33
C GLY A 86 8.60 -2.11 -20.99
N ALA A 87 9.71 -2.78 -20.67
CA ALA A 87 10.53 -2.39 -19.54
C ALA A 87 11.49 -1.26 -19.93
N LEU A 88 11.76 -0.33 -19.01
CA LEU A 88 12.62 0.83 -19.25
C LEU A 88 13.49 1.14 -18.03
N ALA A 89 14.57 1.91 -18.24
CA ALA A 89 15.36 2.47 -17.17
C ALA A 89 15.03 3.96 -17.01
N LEU A 90 14.83 4.41 -15.76
CA LEU A 90 14.72 5.82 -15.42
C LEU A 90 16.08 6.53 -15.51
N PRO A 91 16.14 7.88 -15.54
CA PRO A 91 17.39 8.63 -15.60
C PRO A 91 18.36 8.33 -14.45
N ASP A 92 17.84 7.92 -13.30
CA ASP A 92 18.62 7.51 -12.12
C ASP A 92 19.03 6.02 -12.14
N GLY A 93 18.73 5.30 -13.22
CA GLY A 93 19.08 3.89 -13.41
C GLY A 93 18.07 2.89 -12.84
N ARG A 94 16.97 3.32 -12.20
CA ARG A 94 15.93 2.39 -11.72
C ARG A 94 15.21 1.71 -12.88
N PHE A 95 15.07 0.38 -12.80
CA PHE A 95 14.34 -0.42 -13.78
C PHE A 95 12.84 -0.42 -13.49
N VAL A 96 12.04 -0.14 -14.52
CA VAL A 96 10.58 -0.09 -14.48
C VAL A 96 10.05 -1.15 -15.43
N ASP A 97 9.30 -2.10 -14.88
CA ASP A 97 8.60 -3.15 -15.62
C ASP A 97 7.08 -3.09 -15.38
N ALA A 98 6.35 -4.08 -15.91
CA ALA A 98 4.90 -4.18 -15.73
C ALA A 98 4.47 -4.28 -14.24
N ALA A 99 5.27 -4.91 -13.38
CA ALA A 99 4.95 -5.05 -11.96
C ALA A 99 5.13 -3.72 -11.21
N ILE A 100 6.19 -2.98 -11.52
CA ILE A 100 6.43 -1.62 -10.98
C ILE A 100 5.33 -0.66 -11.43
N VAL A 101 4.94 -0.70 -12.70
CA VAL A 101 3.82 0.10 -13.24
C VAL A 101 2.51 -0.26 -12.54
N ALA A 102 2.23 -1.54 -12.36
CA ALA A 102 1.04 -1.98 -11.64
C ALA A 102 1.05 -1.50 -10.17
N GLY A 103 2.23 -1.46 -9.54
CA GLY A 103 2.45 -0.86 -8.22
C GLY A 103 2.10 0.64 -8.20
N ALA A 104 2.70 1.42 -9.09
CA ALA A 104 2.47 2.86 -9.21
C ALA A 104 0.97 3.17 -9.41
N ARG A 105 0.29 2.44 -10.31
CA ARG A 105 -1.16 2.60 -10.52
C ARG A 105 -1.96 2.36 -9.24
N ARG A 106 -1.61 1.35 -8.45
CA ARG A 106 -2.28 1.07 -7.16
C ARG A 106 -2.07 2.20 -6.16
N THR A 107 -0.85 2.71 -6.05
CA THR A 107 -0.52 3.85 -5.18
C THR A 107 -1.35 5.09 -5.53
N LEU A 108 -1.39 5.46 -6.82
CA LEU A 108 -2.17 6.61 -7.28
C LEU A 108 -3.68 6.42 -7.13
N ALA A 109 -4.18 5.20 -7.36
CA ALA A 109 -5.59 4.89 -7.13
C ALA A 109 -5.98 5.05 -5.65
N LEU A 110 -5.09 4.66 -4.72
CA LEU A 110 -5.32 4.81 -3.30
C LEU A 110 -5.26 6.29 -2.86
N ALA A 111 -4.30 7.06 -3.38
CA ALA A 111 -4.18 8.49 -3.11
C ALA A 111 -5.44 9.28 -3.51
N ARG A 112 -6.10 8.90 -4.61
CA ARG A 112 -7.34 9.55 -5.08
C ARG A 112 -8.54 9.34 -4.15
N ARG A 113 -8.56 8.28 -3.34
CA ARG A 113 -9.66 7.99 -2.39
C ARG A 113 -9.72 8.93 -1.19
N ARG A 114 -8.72 9.81 -1.03
CA ARG A 114 -8.69 10.85 0.01
C ARG A 114 -9.52 12.09 -0.34
N ARG A 115 -10.18 12.10 -1.50
CA ARG A 115 -11.12 13.16 -1.94
C ARG A 115 -12.55 12.69 -1.72
#